data_AF-A0A522NHW4-F1
#
_entry.id   AF-A0A522NHW4-F1
#
_cell.length_a   1.000
_cell.length_b   1.000
_cell.length_c   1.000
_cell.angle_alpha   90.00
_cell.angle_beta   90.00
_cell.angle_gamma   90.00
#
_symmetry.space_group_name_H-M   'P 1'
#
loop_
_entity.id
_entity.type
_entity.pdbx_description
1 polymer ?
#
loop_
_entity_poly.entity_id
_entity_poly.type
_entity_poly.pdbx_seq_one_letter_code
_entity_poly.pdbx_strand_id
1 'polypeptide(L)'
;MKRLVAAALAAWLAGSGGGFEPWVAGGDPGFPWTPSIPSPVGDAATARVVYGVGGARPPGIPWYEYTNRAGSGYFPNAKRDVIEYPAGALYGWLPQELFPGPRDKMAVGQAIEQATNGLDQAIRSGTEPAAAVGLSQGNLALDQEQVRLANDPKAPPPDRLQFTTIGDPVGTHAFGASFASGIFKPGDRIPIVGYTMPAQVESQYDTNRIVAAYDGFGDFPDRPDNLLADVNAIFASTIVHTPAAFTNPGDVPPQNIKTTVNSRGAKTTTYLVPVNHLPLTLPLRYLGWSDGLVNQIDAALQPQIDAAYSRNDNVFSRPVSVDPVNGMDPVGILGPAARDSVENFAAQVRAIFPPPG
;
A
#
# COMPACT_ATOMS: atom_id res chain seq x y z
N MET A 1 -18.42 -0.70 -20.85
CA MET A 1 -18.07 -2.12 -20.58
C MET A 1 -16.61 -2.46 -20.95
N LYS A 2 -16.14 -2.23 -22.18
CA LYS A 2 -14.74 -2.55 -22.60
C LYS A 2 -13.62 -1.75 -21.88
N ARG A 3 -13.94 -0.64 -21.21
CA ARG A 3 -12.95 0.26 -20.59
C ARG A 3 -12.61 -0.04 -19.12
N LEU A 4 -13.53 -0.69 -18.38
CA LEU A 4 -13.33 -1.04 -16.96
C LEU A 4 -12.73 -2.43 -16.79
N VAL A 5 -13.13 -3.37 -17.65
CA VAL A 5 -12.49 -4.69 -17.75
C VAL A 5 -11.02 -4.55 -18.19
N ALA A 6 -10.69 -3.56 -19.03
CA ALA A 6 -9.31 -3.27 -19.44
C ALA A 6 -8.45 -2.64 -18.33
N ALA A 7 -9.02 -1.89 -17.38
CA ALA A 7 -8.27 -1.31 -16.25
C ALA A 7 -7.97 -2.37 -15.18
N ALA A 8 -8.90 -3.30 -14.94
CA ALA A 8 -8.67 -4.47 -14.08
C ALA A 8 -7.69 -5.48 -14.72
N LEU A 9 -7.76 -5.71 -16.04
CA LEU A 9 -6.78 -6.55 -16.77
C LEU A 9 -5.40 -5.90 -16.87
N ALA A 10 -5.30 -4.57 -16.82
CA ALA A 10 -4.03 -3.87 -16.84
C ALA A 10 -3.26 -3.96 -15.51
N ALA A 11 -3.95 -4.13 -14.39
CA ALA A 11 -3.29 -4.49 -13.14
C ALA A 11 -2.90 -5.98 -13.08
N TRP A 12 -3.39 -6.81 -14.02
CA TRP A 12 -3.37 -8.27 -13.88
C TRP A 12 -2.54 -9.04 -14.92
N LEU A 13 -2.19 -8.47 -16.07
CA LEU A 13 -1.47 -9.19 -17.14
C LEU A 13 0.05 -9.41 -16.88
N ALA A 14 0.48 -9.38 -15.62
CA ALA A 14 1.85 -9.67 -15.21
C ALA A 14 2.00 -10.82 -14.18
N GLY A 15 0.98 -11.67 -14.02
CA GLY A 15 1.03 -12.74 -13.02
C GLY A 15 0.12 -13.91 -13.32
N SER A 16 0.37 -14.66 -14.39
CA SER A 16 -0.15 -16.03 -14.51
C SER A 16 0.86 -16.88 -15.27
N GLY A 17 1.75 -17.51 -14.51
CA GLY A 17 2.79 -18.38 -15.06
C GLY A 17 3.91 -18.70 -14.06
N GLY A 18 3.56 -19.22 -12.89
CA GLY A 18 4.52 -19.79 -11.94
C GLY A 18 3.87 -20.99 -11.27
N GLY A 19 4.48 -22.16 -11.37
CA GLY A 19 3.95 -23.41 -10.83
C GLY A 19 3.77 -23.35 -9.32
N PHE A 20 2.64 -23.86 -8.84
CA PHE A 20 2.31 -23.97 -7.43
C PHE A 20 3.14 -25.08 -6.77
N GLU A 21 3.99 -24.72 -5.80
CA GLU A 21 4.44 -25.66 -4.77
C GLU A 21 3.64 -25.40 -3.49
N PRO A 22 3.26 -26.43 -2.72
CA PRO A 22 2.48 -26.25 -1.50
C PRO A 22 3.30 -25.48 -0.45
N TRP A 23 2.80 -24.31 -0.05
CA TRP A 23 3.39 -23.49 1.00
C TRP A 23 2.98 -24.05 2.38
N VAL A 24 3.94 -24.21 3.28
CA VAL A 24 3.67 -24.54 4.69
C VAL A 24 3.50 -23.23 5.45
N ALA A 25 2.28 -22.94 5.87
CA ALA A 25 1.99 -21.81 6.75
C ALA A 25 2.69 -22.01 8.10
N GLY A 26 3.68 -21.17 8.41
CA GLY A 26 4.26 -21.08 9.75
C GLY A 26 3.29 -20.36 10.67
N GLY A 27 2.57 -21.11 11.50
CA GLY A 27 1.77 -20.51 12.58
C GLY A 27 2.67 -19.78 13.58
N ASP A 28 2.27 -18.56 13.96
CA ASP A 28 2.96 -17.73 14.95
C ASP A 28 2.93 -18.44 16.32
N PRO A 29 4.08 -18.72 16.97
CA PRO A 29 4.08 -19.30 18.31
C PRO A 29 3.49 -18.29 19.28
N GLY A 30 2.34 -18.62 19.89
CA GLY A 30 1.51 -17.75 20.74
C GLY A 30 2.17 -17.28 22.05
N PHE A 31 3.28 -16.56 21.97
CA PHE A 31 3.87 -15.86 23.10
C PHE A 31 3.13 -14.55 23.39
N PRO A 32 3.05 -14.13 24.67
CA PRO A 32 2.47 -12.84 25.03
C PRO A 32 3.34 -11.71 24.44
N TRP A 33 2.87 -11.11 23.35
CA TRP A 33 3.47 -9.93 22.76
C TRP A 33 3.39 -8.77 23.76
N THR A 34 4.54 -8.29 24.25
CA THR A 34 4.60 -7.05 25.02
C THR A 34 4.65 -5.87 24.04
N PRO A 35 3.69 -4.92 24.07
CA PRO A 35 3.67 -3.82 23.12
C PRO A 35 4.93 -2.96 23.27
N SER A 36 5.76 -2.93 22.24
CA SER A 36 6.81 -1.92 22.12
C SER A 36 6.17 -0.59 21.71
N ILE A 37 6.61 0.53 22.30
CA ILE A 37 6.09 1.86 21.94
C ILE A 37 6.48 2.15 20.48
N PRO A 38 5.51 2.46 19.59
CA PRO A 38 5.78 2.84 18.20
C PRO A 38 6.76 4.01 18.06
N SER A 39 7.30 4.18 16.86
CA SER A 39 8.05 5.38 16.49
C SER A 39 7.12 6.59 16.42
N PRO A 40 7.59 7.80 16.78
CA PRO A 40 6.74 8.99 16.83
C PRO A 40 6.18 9.37 15.46
N VAL A 41 4.85 9.41 15.37
CA VAL A 41 4.06 9.84 14.19
C VAL A 41 2.89 10.72 14.64
N GLY A 42 2.18 11.34 13.69
CA GLY A 42 1.07 12.25 13.96
C GLY A 42 1.56 13.48 14.72
N ASP A 43 0.84 13.88 15.76
CA ASP A 43 1.21 15.05 16.59
C ASP A 43 2.56 14.89 17.30
N ALA A 44 2.98 13.65 17.54
CA ALA A 44 4.26 13.35 18.19
C ALA A 44 5.43 13.29 17.19
N ALA A 45 5.19 13.39 15.88
CA ALA A 45 6.20 13.25 14.85
C ALA A 45 7.37 14.24 15.04
N THR A 46 8.60 13.71 15.01
CA THR A 46 9.83 14.50 15.16
C THR A 46 10.43 14.95 13.83
N ALA A 47 10.05 14.30 12.73
CA ALA A 47 10.52 14.64 11.39
C ALA A 47 10.11 16.07 11.01
N ARG A 48 11.08 16.87 10.56
CA ARG A 48 10.91 18.23 10.06
C ARG A 48 10.82 18.28 8.54
N VAL A 49 11.38 17.28 7.86
CA VAL A 49 11.32 17.11 6.41
C VAL A 49 10.79 15.72 6.07
N VAL A 50 9.96 15.64 5.04
CA VAL A 50 9.60 14.38 4.39
C VAL A 50 10.20 14.37 3.01
N TYR A 51 11.03 13.36 2.73
CA TYR A 51 11.46 12.99 1.40
C TYR A 51 10.42 12.04 0.80
N GLY A 52 9.53 12.56 -0.02
CA GLY A 52 8.42 11.81 -0.62
C GLY A 52 8.84 11.17 -1.94
N VAL A 53 8.77 9.84 -2.01
CA VAL A 53 8.97 9.06 -3.23
C VAL A 53 7.62 8.53 -3.68
N GLY A 54 7.09 9.12 -4.76
CA GLY A 54 5.75 8.82 -5.26
C GLY A 54 5.62 7.41 -5.84
N GLY A 55 4.37 6.98 -6.06
CA GLY A 55 4.06 5.72 -6.74
C GLY A 55 4.17 5.81 -8.25
N ALA A 56 3.55 4.84 -8.93
CA ALA A 56 3.44 4.87 -10.39
C ALA A 56 2.72 6.16 -10.84
N ARG A 57 3.10 6.70 -12.01
CA ARG A 57 2.61 7.98 -12.57
C ARG A 57 1.65 7.75 -13.72
N PRO A 58 0.35 7.56 -13.45
CA PRO A 58 -0.66 7.44 -14.50
C PRO A 58 -0.83 8.78 -15.27
N PRO A 59 -1.00 8.74 -16.60
CA PRO A 59 -1.32 9.93 -17.38
C PRO A 59 -2.58 10.64 -16.87
N GLY A 60 -2.52 11.96 -16.73
CA GLY A 60 -3.68 12.79 -16.34
C GLY A 60 -3.99 12.84 -14.84
N ILE A 61 -3.26 12.10 -14.01
CA ILE A 61 -3.38 12.18 -12.54
C ILE A 61 -2.33 13.14 -12.00
N PRO A 62 -2.65 14.03 -11.04
CA PRO A 62 -1.71 15.02 -10.52
C PRO A 62 -0.72 14.36 -9.55
N TRP A 63 0.22 13.58 -10.09
CA TRP A 63 1.18 12.77 -9.35
C TRP A 63 1.90 13.53 -8.23
N TYR A 64 2.34 14.76 -8.48
CA TYR A 64 2.98 15.60 -7.47
C TYR A 64 2.09 15.88 -6.26
N GLU A 65 0.80 16.16 -6.48
CA GLU A 65 -0.14 16.46 -5.41
C GLU A 65 -0.30 15.25 -4.49
N TYR A 66 -0.51 14.07 -5.08
CA TYR A 66 -0.68 12.82 -4.33
C TYR A 66 0.62 12.43 -3.60
N THR A 67 1.78 12.53 -4.26
CA THR A 67 3.09 12.26 -3.64
C THR A 67 3.38 13.23 -2.49
N ASN A 68 3.08 14.52 -2.67
CA ASN A 68 3.29 15.54 -1.65
C ASN A 68 2.37 15.34 -0.44
N ARG A 69 1.14 14.86 -0.66
CA ARG A 69 0.14 14.60 0.40
C ARG A 69 0.36 13.25 1.09
N ALA A 70 1.04 12.29 0.47
CA ALA A 70 1.27 10.96 1.05
C ALA A 70 1.94 11.04 2.44
N GLY A 71 1.35 10.35 3.43
CA GLY A 71 1.82 10.38 4.82
C GLY A 71 1.63 11.74 5.51
N SER A 72 0.73 12.60 5.02
CA SER A 72 0.40 13.87 5.68
C SER A 72 -0.15 13.69 7.09
N GLY A 73 -1.01 12.68 7.31
CA GLY A 73 -1.51 12.36 8.65
C GLY A 73 -0.43 11.84 9.61
N TYR A 74 0.62 11.22 9.09
CA TYR A 74 1.72 10.67 9.89
C TYR A 74 2.81 11.70 10.17
N PHE A 75 2.98 12.70 9.29
CA PHE A 75 3.98 13.77 9.43
C PHE A 75 3.37 15.15 9.13
N PRO A 76 2.39 15.62 9.93
CA PRO A 76 1.57 16.80 9.60
C PRO A 76 2.37 18.11 9.58
N ASN A 77 3.45 18.20 10.35
CA ASN A 77 4.25 19.41 10.52
C ASN A 77 5.54 19.44 9.69
N ALA A 78 5.78 18.43 8.87
CA ALA A 78 7.01 18.31 8.10
C ALA A 78 6.90 19.04 6.74
N LYS A 79 7.97 19.78 6.38
CA LYS A 79 8.14 20.29 5.02
C LYS A 79 8.25 19.10 4.05
N ARG A 80 7.65 19.23 2.87
CA ARG A 80 7.68 18.20 1.83
C ARG A 80 8.75 18.50 0.79
N ASP A 81 9.54 17.48 0.47
CA ASP A 81 10.50 17.48 -0.63
C ASP A 81 10.25 16.23 -1.46
N VAL A 82 9.84 16.40 -2.72
CA VAL A 82 9.46 15.30 -3.59
C VAL A 82 10.68 14.86 -4.39
N ILE A 83 11.03 13.57 -4.28
CA ILE A 83 12.07 12.97 -5.10
C ILE A 83 11.48 12.70 -6.49
N GLU A 84 11.79 13.58 -7.44
CA GLU A 84 11.36 13.42 -8.82
C GLU A 84 12.07 12.22 -9.47
N TYR A 85 11.28 11.35 -10.10
CA TYR A 85 11.81 10.32 -10.96
C TYR A 85 10.75 9.89 -12.00
N PRO A 86 11.15 9.31 -13.14
CA PRO A 86 10.20 8.82 -14.12
C PRO A 86 9.51 7.55 -13.61
N ALA A 87 8.21 7.64 -13.32
CA ALA A 87 7.42 6.55 -12.73
C ALA A 87 6.29 6.07 -13.66
N GLY A 88 6.35 6.35 -14.96
CA GLY A 88 5.23 6.11 -15.88
C GLY A 88 5.26 4.75 -16.60
N ALA A 89 6.34 3.98 -16.44
CA ALA A 89 6.60 2.76 -17.22
C ALA A 89 5.50 1.71 -17.11
N LEU A 90 4.87 1.57 -15.93
CA LEU A 90 3.74 0.65 -15.71
C LEU A 90 2.48 1.02 -16.51
N TYR A 91 2.41 2.23 -17.07
CA TYR A 91 1.34 2.67 -17.96
C TYR A 91 1.79 2.72 -19.42
N GLY A 92 3.06 2.42 -19.73
CA GLY A 92 3.62 2.52 -21.08
C GLY A 92 2.95 1.60 -22.11
N TRP A 93 2.40 0.47 -21.66
CA TRP A 93 1.80 -0.57 -22.49
C TRP A 93 0.27 -0.48 -22.61
N LEU A 94 -0.37 0.43 -21.86
CA LEU A 94 -1.82 0.62 -21.93
C LEU A 94 -2.25 1.25 -23.26
N PRO A 95 -3.42 0.91 -23.84
CA PRO A 95 -3.89 1.55 -25.06
C PRO A 95 -3.97 3.09 -24.93
N GLN A 96 -3.51 3.82 -25.95
CA GLN A 96 -3.52 5.30 -25.94
C GLN A 96 -4.94 5.87 -25.95
N GLU A 97 -5.89 5.12 -26.49
CA GLU A 97 -7.31 5.43 -26.53
C GLU A 97 -7.97 5.39 -25.14
N LEU A 98 -7.34 4.68 -24.19
CA LEU A 98 -7.82 4.59 -22.80
C LEU A 98 -7.06 5.53 -21.87
N PHE A 99 -5.77 5.76 -22.13
CA PHE A 99 -4.90 6.62 -21.32
C PHE A 99 -4.10 7.56 -22.23
N PRO A 100 -4.71 8.68 -22.66
CA PRO A 100 -4.04 9.66 -23.49
C PRO A 100 -2.97 10.40 -22.69
N GLY A 101 -1.82 10.65 -23.31
CA GLY A 101 -0.72 11.37 -22.69
C GLY A 101 0.66 10.83 -23.08
N PRO A 102 1.73 11.57 -22.71
CA PRO A 102 3.09 11.14 -22.96
C PRO A 102 3.38 9.80 -22.26
N ARG A 103 4.17 8.95 -22.93
CA ARG A 103 4.56 7.63 -22.40
C ARG A 103 5.98 7.68 -21.89
N ASP A 104 6.14 7.27 -20.64
CA ASP A 104 7.44 6.93 -20.10
C ASP A 104 7.84 5.54 -20.58
N LYS A 105 9.04 5.44 -21.13
CA LYS A 105 9.60 4.19 -21.67
C LYS A 105 10.79 3.69 -20.87
N MET A 106 11.18 4.40 -19.80
CA MET A 106 12.27 3.92 -18.96
C MET A 106 11.86 2.62 -18.27
N ALA A 107 12.76 1.64 -18.19
CA ALA A 107 12.48 0.42 -17.46
C ALA A 107 12.25 0.74 -15.96
N VAL A 108 11.30 0.06 -15.31
CA VAL A 108 11.00 0.34 -13.89
C VAL A 108 12.26 0.19 -13.03
N GLY A 109 13.10 -0.83 -13.25
CA GLY A 109 14.37 -0.96 -12.53
C GLY A 109 15.28 0.28 -12.61
N GLN A 110 15.40 0.92 -13.79
CA GLN A 110 16.19 2.15 -13.98
C GLN A 110 15.53 3.37 -13.31
N ALA A 111 14.20 3.45 -13.37
CA ALA A 111 13.43 4.46 -12.65
C ALA A 111 13.67 4.38 -11.14
N ILE A 112 13.63 3.16 -10.59
CA ILE A 112 13.87 2.93 -9.17
C ILE A 112 15.30 3.31 -8.81
N GLU A 113 16.30 2.98 -9.62
CA GLU A 113 17.70 3.39 -9.36
C GLU A 113 17.84 4.92 -9.30
N GLN A 114 17.17 5.65 -10.21
CA GLN A 114 17.15 7.12 -10.16
C GLN A 114 16.47 7.65 -8.89
N ALA A 115 15.33 7.07 -8.50
CA ALA A 115 14.64 7.43 -7.27
C ALA A 115 15.52 7.16 -6.03
N THR A 116 16.17 6.00 -5.95
CA THR A 116 17.08 5.64 -4.85
C THR A 116 18.26 6.61 -4.76
N ASN A 117 18.87 6.96 -5.90
CA ASN A 117 19.99 7.91 -5.92
C ASN A 117 19.58 9.33 -5.53
N GLY A 118 18.41 9.79 -5.99
CA GLY A 118 17.85 11.07 -5.57
C GLY A 118 17.52 11.09 -4.08
N LEU A 119 16.94 10.00 -3.55
CA LEU A 119 16.63 9.85 -2.13
C LEU A 119 17.89 9.86 -1.26
N ASP A 120 18.91 9.07 -1.60
CA ASP A 120 20.21 9.06 -0.88
C ASP A 120 20.87 10.44 -0.87
N GLN A 121 20.87 11.13 -2.02
CA GLN A 121 21.41 12.48 -2.11
C GLN A 121 20.67 13.44 -1.17
N ALA A 122 19.34 13.38 -1.14
CA ALA A 122 18.51 14.22 -0.27
C ALA A 122 18.77 13.92 1.21
N ILE A 123 18.79 12.64 1.59
CA ILE A 123 19.09 12.17 2.95
C ILE A 123 20.47 12.66 3.42
N ARG A 124 21.51 12.52 2.59
CA ARG A 124 22.88 12.92 2.95
C ARG A 124 23.10 14.43 2.99
N SER A 125 22.34 15.17 2.19
CA SER A 125 22.41 16.64 2.14
C SER A 125 21.55 17.29 3.22
N GLY A 126 20.59 16.55 3.80
CA GLY A 126 19.70 17.00 4.86
C GLY A 126 20.41 17.19 6.20
N THR A 127 20.06 18.26 6.91
CA THR A 127 20.58 18.57 8.25
C THR A 127 19.53 18.49 9.36
N GLU A 128 18.26 18.35 8.99
CA GLU A 128 17.12 18.26 9.90
C GLU A 128 16.68 16.79 10.06
N PRO A 129 16.06 16.39 11.18
CA PRO A 129 15.41 15.09 11.30
C PRO A 129 14.39 14.89 10.17
N ALA A 130 14.43 13.74 9.50
CA ALA A 130 13.65 13.49 8.30
C ALA A 130 12.89 12.16 8.34
N ALA A 131 11.85 12.06 7.51
CA ALA A 131 11.18 10.81 7.18
C ALA A 131 11.24 10.56 5.67
N ALA A 132 11.70 9.39 5.25
CA ALA A 132 11.56 8.92 3.87
C ALA A 132 10.20 8.24 3.73
N VAL A 133 9.33 8.78 2.87
CA VAL A 133 7.95 8.28 2.67
C VAL A 133 7.79 7.75 1.26
N GLY A 134 7.54 6.45 1.13
CA GLY A 134 7.30 5.77 -0.14
C GLY A 134 5.83 5.42 -0.33
N LEU A 135 5.34 5.56 -1.55
CA LEU A 135 4.00 5.12 -1.94
C LEU A 135 4.11 4.10 -3.08
N SER A 136 3.47 2.94 -2.96
CA SER A 136 3.38 1.93 -4.03
C SER A 136 4.76 1.64 -4.65
N GLN A 137 4.95 1.91 -5.95
CA GLN A 137 6.23 1.80 -6.66
C GLN A 137 7.41 2.54 -5.97
N GLY A 138 7.18 3.66 -5.28
CA GLY A 138 8.23 4.40 -4.58
C GLY A 138 8.88 3.62 -3.44
N ASN A 139 8.17 2.63 -2.87
CA ASN A 139 8.72 1.78 -1.81
C ASN A 139 9.89 0.91 -2.30
N LEU A 140 9.94 0.56 -3.60
CA LEU A 140 11.07 -0.17 -4.17
C LEU A 140 12.38 0.61 -4.04
N ALA A 141 12.31 1.95 -4.07
CA ALA A 141 13.47 2.82 -3.85
C ALA A 141 13.83 2.95 -2.36
N LEU A 142 12.82 3.03 -1.48
CA LEU A 142 13.04 3.00 -0.03
C LEU A 142 13.71 1.70 0.42
N ASP A 143 13.34 0.57 -0.16
CA ASP A 143 13.98 -0.72 0.16
C ASP A 143 15.44 -0.75 -0.28
N GLN A 144 15.73 -0.31 -1.51
CA GLN A 144 17.13 -0.21 -1.97
C GLN A 144 17.95 0.75 -1.10
N GLU A 145 17.34 1.85 -0.64
CA GLU A 145 18.01 2.81 0.22
C GLU A 145 18.24 2.28 1.63
N GLN A 146 17.26 1.57 2.22
CA GLN A 146 17.46 0.90 3.51
C GLN A 146 18.59 -0.14 3.42
N VAL A 147 18.67 -0.92 2.35
CA VAL A 147 19.79 -1.85 2.09
C VAL A 147 21.11 -1.10 1.99
N ARG A 148 21.15 0.02 1.26
CA ARG A 148 22.34 0.86 1.11
C ARG A 148 22.83 1.39 2.46
N LEU A 149 21.95 2.04 3.22
CA LEU A 149 22.31 2.69 4.47
C LEU A 149 22.58 1.71 5.61
N ALA A 150 21.95 0.53 5.60
CA ALA A 150 22.21 -0.50 6.62
C ALA A 150 23.67 -1.00 6.59
N ASN A 151 24.31 -0.94 5.42
CA ASN A 151 25.67 -1.42 5.17
C ASN A 151 26.72 -0.29 5.05
N ASP A 152 26.32 0.97 5.17
CA ASP A 152 27.22 2.12 5.02
C ASP A 152 27.69 2.66 6.38
N PRO A 153 29.01 2.63 6.68
CA PRO A 153 29.54 3.22 7.93
C PRO A 153 29.40 4.74 8.00
N LYS A 154 29.07 5.41 6.88
CA LYS A 154 28.80 6.86 6.80
C LYS A 154 27.31 7.17 6.73
N ALA A 155 26.44 6.20 6.97
CA ALA A 155 25.01 6.42 7.04
C ALA A 155 24.67 7.43 8.16
N PRO A 156 23.60 8.25 7.99
CA PRO A 156 23.12 9.13 9.05
C PRO A 156 22.89 8.43 10.39
N PRO A 157 22.98 9.16 11.51
CA PRO A 157 22.61 8.63 12.82
C PRO A 157 21.16 8.11 12.87
N PRO A 158 20.87 7.03 13.61
CA PRO A 158 19.54 6.42 13.71
C PRO A 158 18.40 7.38 14.12
N ASP A 159 18.70 8.42 14.89
CA ASP A 159 17.73 9.41 15.37
C ASP A 159 17.41 10.52 14.36
N ARG A 160 18.09 10.53 13.21
CA ARG A 160 17.93 11.56 12.16
C ARG A 160 17.01 11.14 11.02
N LEU A 161 16.71 9.86 10.87
CA LEU A 161 15.96 9.34 9.74
C LEU A 161 15.03 8.22 10.19
N GLN A 162 13.81 8.22 9.66
CA GLN A 162 12.91 7.08 9.72
C GLN A 162 12.27 6.82 8.36
N PHE A 163 11.85 5.60 8.12
CA PHE A 163 11.19 5.19 6.88
C PHE A 163 9.70 5.02 7.10
N THR A 164 8.90 5.26 6.08
CA THR A 164 7.47 5.00 6.09
C THR A 164 7.05 4.50 4.72
N THR A 165 6.62 3.24 4.66
CA THR A 165 6.10 2.62 3.45
C THR A 165 4.59 2.63 3.47
N ILE A 166 3.98 2.92 2.32
CA ILE A 166 2.53 2.96 2.14
C ILE A 166 2.17 2.10 0.93
N GLY A 167 1.37 1.06 1.14
CA GLY A 167 0.96 0.15 0.06
C GLY A 167 2.18 -0.47 -0.64
N ASP A 168 3.15 -0.95 0.13
CA ASP A 168 4.38 -1.52 -0.40
C ASP A 168 4.10 -2.80 -1.20
N PRO A 169 4.45 -2.91 -2.49
CA PRO A 169 4.21 -4.12 -3.27
C PRO A 169 5.25 -5.23 -3.05
N VAL A 170 6.38 -4.94 -2.39
CA VAL A 170 7.55 -5.85 -2.23
C VAL A 170 7.97 -6.05 -0.77
N GLY A 171 7.16 -5.60 0.19
CA GLY A 171 7.42 -5.72 1.62
C GLY A 171 6.77 -6.93 2.29
N THR A 172 7.04 -7.12 3.58
CA THR A 172 6.23 -7.96 4.48
C THR A 172 5.74 -7.09 5.63
N HIS A 173 4.76 -7.52 6.43
CA HIS A 173 4.31 -6.75 7.59
C HIS A 173 3.77 -7.68 8.68
N ALA A 174 3.46 -7.13 9.86
CA ALA A 174 3.07 -7.93 11.03
C ALA A 174 1.72 -8.68 10.91
N PHE A 175 1.04 -8.54 9.78
CA PHE A 175 -0.28 -9.14 9.50
C PHE A 175 -0.33 -9.90 8.17
N GLY A 176 0.78 -10.02 7.45
CA GLY A 176 0.77 -10.59 6.11
C GLY A 176 1.96 -10.16 5.26
N ALA A 177 1.80 -10.31 3.95
CA ALA A 177 2.81 -9.96 2.96
C ALA A 177 2.18 -9.25 1.77
N SER A 178 3.01 -8.48 1.10
CA SER A 178 2.68 -7.83 -0.18
C SER A 178 2.59 -8.87 -1.29
N PHE A 179 1.93 -8.53 -2.40
CA PHE A 179 1.78 -9.42 -3.56
C PHE A 179 3.11 -10.00 -4.05
N ALA A 180 4.12 -9.17 -4.29
CA ALA A 180 5.38 -9.68 -4.82
C ALA A 180 6.13 -10.51 -3.77
N SER A 181 6.09 -10.15 -2.49
CA SER A 181 6.71 -10.93 -1.41
C SER A 181 6.02 -12.25 -1.12
N GLY A 182 4.73 -12.37 -1.43
CA GLY A 182 4.00 -13.63 -1.36
C GLY A 182 4.40 -14.62 -2.47
N ILE A 183 4.96 -14.13 -3.57
CA ILE A 183 5.23 -14.93 -4.79
C ILE A 183 6.73 -15.13 -5.03
N PHE A 184 7.53 -14.09 -4.82
CA PHE A 184 8.96 -14.03 -5.16
C PHE A 184 9.82 -14.03 -3.91
N LYS A 185 10.94 -14.75 -3.95
CA LYS A 185 11.93 -14.81 -2.87
C LYS A 185 13.00 -13.74 -3.07
N PRO A 186 13.74 -13.33 -2.02
CA PRO A 186 14.91 -12.48 -2.17
C PRO A 186 15.88 -13.01 -3.24
N GLY A 187 16.30 -12.15 -4.16
CA GLY A 187 17.13 -12.50 -5.32
C GLY A 187 16.36 -12.87 -6.59
N ASP A 188 15.06 -13.19 -6.50
CA ASP A 188 14.24 -13.43 -7.68
C ASP A 188 14.03 -12.14 -8.47
N ARG A 189 14.07 -12.24 -9.80
CA ARG A 189 13.78 -11.11 -10.70
C ARG A 189 12.32 -11.14 -11.11
N ILE A 190 11.60 -10.06 -10.83
CA ILE A 190 10.23 -9.83 -11.30
C ILE A 190 10.28 -9.54 -12.81
N PRO A 191 9.82 -10.45 -13.70
CA PRO A 191 10.15 -10.38 -15.13
C PRO A 191 9.66 -9.11 -15.84
N ILE A 192 8.45 -8.63 -15.51
CA ILE A 192 7.81 -7.50 -16.19
C ILE A 192 8.23 -6.15 -15.61
N VAL A 193 8.58 -6.13 -14.33
CA VAL A 193 9.04 -4.93 -13.63
C VAL A 193 10.56 -4.75 -13.80
N GLY A 194 11.29 -5.83 -14.08
CA GLY A 194 12.75 -5.78 -14.16
C GLY A 194 13.42 -5.41 -12.83
N TYR A 195 12.71 -5.64 -11.71
CA TYR A 195 13.16 -5.42 -10.35
C TYR A 195 13.60 -6.74 -9.72
N THR A 196 14.66 -6.73 -8.93
CA THR A 196 15.13 -7.90 -8.18
C THR A 196 14.73 -7.73 -6.73
N MET A 197 14.04 -8.73 -6.16
CA MET A 197 13.61 -8.71 -4.77
C MET A 197 14.82 -8.52 -3.83
N PRO A 198 14.82 -7.49 -2.98
CA PRO A 198 15.95 -7.20 -2.11
C PRO A 198 16.07 -8.25 -1.00
N ALA A 199 17.29 -8.44 -0.50
CA ALA A 199 17.47 -9.14 0.77
C ALA A 199 16.92 -8.28 1.92
N GLN A 200 16.25 -8.91 2.88
CA GLN A 200 15.88 -8.24 4.12
C GLN A 200 17.15 -7.85 4.88
N VAL A 201 17.24 -6.60 5.32
CA VAL A 201 18.38 -6.08 6.09
C VAL A 201 17.92 -5.61 7.47
N GLU A 202 18.78 -5.82 8.45
CA GLU A 202 18.63 -5.18 9.75
C GLU A 202 19.04 -3.71 9.61
N SER A 203 18.07 -2.84 9.37
CA SER A 203 18.24 -1.39 9.35
C SER A 203 18.47 -0.84 10.76
N GLN A 204 19.24 0.24 10.88
CA GLN A 204 19.34 1.03 12.12
C GLN A 204 18.22 2.06 12.28
N TYR A 205 17.39 2.25 11.26
CA TYR A 205 16.32 3.26 11.27
C TYR A 205 14.97 2.63 11.54
N ASP A 206 14.15 3.36 12.28
CA ASP A 206 12.75 3.00 12.49
C ASP A 206 11.96 3.02 11.18
N THR A 207 11.03 2.08 11.02
CA THR A 207 10.20 1.94 9.81
C THR A 207 8.72 1.79 10.19
N ASN A 208 7.87 2.67 9.64
CA ASN A 208 6.43 2.51 9.68
C ASN A 208 5.94 1.81 8.40
N ARG A 209 5.10 0.79 8.53
CA ARG A 209 4.47 0.10 7.40
C ARG A 209 2.97 0.34 7.45
N ILE A 210 2.47 1.17 6.55
CA ILE A 210 1.05 1.54 6.48
C ILE A 210 0.43 0.75 5.34
N VAL A 211 -0.56 -0.07 5.67
CA VAL A 211 -1.17 -1.00 4.73
C VAL A 211 -2.68 -1.01 4.93
N ALA A 212 -3.46 -0.85 3.86
CA ALA A 212 -4.90 -1.00 3.94
C ALA A 212 -5.30 -2.47 3.91
N ALA A 213 -6.30 -2.85 4.71
CA ALA A 213 -6.83 -4.19 4.71
C ALA A 213 -7.31 -4.59 3.31
N TYR A 214 -6.90 -5.80 2.90
CA TYR A 214 -7.18 -6.41 1.60
C TYR A 214 -6.51 -5.74 0.40
N ASP A 215 -5.67 -4.72 0.58
CA ASP A 215 -4.95 -4.08 -0.51
C ASP A 215 -4.16 -5.12 -1.32
N GLY A 216 -4.59 -5.41 -2.56
CA GLY A 216 -3.97 -6.45 -3.37
C GLY A 216 -2.52 -6.19 -3.78
N PHE A 217 -1.94 -5.03 -3.48
CA PHE A 217 -0.50 -4.83 -3.59
C PHE A 217 0.22 -5.03 -2.25
N GLY A 218 -0.27 -4.43 -1.17
CA GLY A 218 0.42 -4.40 0.13
C GLY A 218 -0.02 -5.45 1.16
N ASP A 219 -1.18 -6.05 0.98
CA ASP A 219 -1.85 -7.01 1.88
C ASP A 219 -2.52 -8.12 1.07
N PHE A 220 -1.73 -8.90 0.35
CA PHE A 220 -2.24 -9.94 -0.54
C PHE A 220 -2.66 -11.20 0.25
N PRO A 221 -3.69 -11.95 -0.19
CA PRO A 221 -4.05 -13.22 0.43
C PRO A 221 -2.85 -14.18 0.56
N ASP A 222 -2.66 -14.78 1.73
CA ASP A 222 -1.63 -15.81 1.96
C ASP A 222 -2.12 -17.23 1.62
N ARG A 223 -3.38 -17.36 1.23
CA ARG A 223 -4.01 -18.58 0.68
C ARG A 223 -4.62 -18.28 -0.70
N PRO A 224 -3.79 -18.28 -1.77
CA PRO A 224 -4.18 -17.81 -3.10
C PRO A 224 -5.11 -18.79 -3.86
N ASP A 225 -5.51 -19.91 -3.24
CA ASP A 225 -6.55 -20.79 -3.75
C ASP A 225 -7.97 -20.24 -3.48
N ASN A 226 -8.10 -19.23 -2.62
CA ASN A 226 -9.34 -18.53 -2.35
C ASN A 226 -9.61 -17.43 -3.39
N LEU A 227 -10.17 -17.84 -4.53
CA LEU A 227 -10.49 -16.93 -5.63
C LEU A 227 -11.40 -15.75 -5.23
N LEU A 228 -12.27 -15.93 -4.23
CA LEU A 228 -13.12 -14.84 -3.74
C LEU A 228 -12.29 -13.73 -3.07
N ALA A 229 -11.30 -14.12 -2.27
CA ALA A 229 -10.37 -13.19 -1.65
C ALA A 229 -9.47 -12.51 -2.68
N ASP A 230 -9.03 -13.23 -3.72
CA ASP A 230 -8.24 -12.65 -4.81
C ASP A 230 -9.04 -11.57 -5.56
N VAL A 231 -10.31 -11.85 -5.89
CA VAL A 231 -11.17 -10.87 -6.55
C VAL A 231 -11.39 -9.67 -5.63
N ASN A 232 -11.65 -9.88 -4.33
CA ASN A 232 -11.75 -8.78 -3.37
C ASN A 232 -10.47 -7.94 -3.31
N ALA A 233 -9.29 -8.58 -3.31
CA ALA A 233 -8.00 -7.90 -3.31
C ALA A 233 -7.76 -7.10 -4.61
N ILE A 234 -8.19 -7.61 -5.77
CA ILE A 234 -8.15 -6.86 -7.04
C ILE A 234 -9.01 -5.59 -6.95
N PHE A 235 -10.24 -5.70 -6.42
CA PHE A 235 -11.07 -4.51 -6.19
C PHE A 235 -10.35 -3.55 -5.24
N ALA A 236 -9.83 -4.05 -4.12
CA ALA A 236 -9.10 -3.26 -3.13
C ALA A 236 -7.89 -2.51 -3.71
N SER A 237 -7.10 -3.13 -4.58
CA SER A 237 -5.99 -2.47 -5.29
C SER A 237 -6.44 -1.20 -6.03
N THR A 238 -7.69 -1.17 -6.52
CA THR A 238 -8.21 -0.02 -7.27
C THR A 238 -8.84 1.06 -6.38
N ILE A 239 -9.41 0.68 -5.22
CA ILE A 239 -10.19 1.61 -4.41
C ILE A 239 -9.50 2.00 -3.11
N VAL A 240 -8.74 1.14 -2.43
CA VAL A 240 -8.18 1.46 -1.09
C VAL A 240 -6.67 1.71 -1.10
N HIS A 241 -5.95 1.20 -2.10
CA HIS A 241 -4.48 1.25 -2.17
C HIS A 241 -3.92 2.69 -2.08
N THR A 242 -4.38 3.60 -2.93
CA THR A 242 -3.93 5.01 -2.89
C THR A 242 -4.55 5.78 -1.72
N PRO A 243 -5.86 5.65 -1.42
CA PRO A 243 -6.47 6.25 -0.24
C PRO A 243 -5.73 6.01 1.09
N ALA A 244 -5.12 4.83 1.26
CA ALA A 244 -4.32 4.51 2.44
C ALA A 244 -3.22 5.56 2.73
N ALA A 245 -2.69 6.22 1.69
CA ALA A 245 -1.67 7.26 1.80
C ALA A 245 -2.12 8.54 2.50
N PHE A 246 -3.43 8.72 2.69
CA PHE A 246 -4.03 9.93 3.24
C PHE A 246 -4.64 9.73 4.62
N THR A 247 -4.44 8.55 5.18
CA THR A 247 -4.86 8.18 6.53
C THR A 247 -3.95 8.80 7.59
N ASN A 248 -4.41 8.73 8.82
CA ASN A 248 -3.73 9.17 10.02
C ASN A 248 -3.50 7.96 10.93
N PRO A 249 -2.48 8.00 11.81
CA PRO A 249 -2.29 6.94 12.80
C PRO A 249 -3.51 6.76 13.73
N GLY A 250 -4.31 7.81 13.94
CA GLY A 250 -5.55 7.75 14.73
C GLY A 250 -6.72 7.02 14.04
N ASP A 251 -6.64 6.79 12.73
CA ASP A 251 -7.64 6.03 11.97
C ASP A 251 -7.45 4.50 12.14
N VAL A 252 -6.38 4.08 12.83
CA VAL A 252 -5.99 2.68 13.00
C VAL A 252 -6.26 2.24 14.44
N PRO A 253 -7.12 1.24 14.66
CA PRO A 253 -7.43 0.80 16.01
C PRO A 253 -6.20 0.11 16.64
N PRO A 254 -6.02 0.19 17.98
CA PRO A 254 -4.79 -0.31 18.62
C PRO A 254 -4.44 -1.78 18.31
N GLN A 255 -5.43 -2.67 18.17
CA GLN A 255 -5.21 -4.08 17.82
C GLN A 255 -4.65 -4.28 16.39
N ASN A 256 -4.77 -3.27 15.52
CA ASN A 256 -4.21 -3.25 14.17
C ASN A 256 -2.82 -2.61 14.13
N ILE A 257 -2.23 -2.29 15.28
CA ILE A 257 -0.89 -1.72 15.40
C ILE A 257 0.01 -2.75 16.06
N LYS A 258 1.07 -3.15 15.35
CA LYS A 258 2.09 -4.08 15.86
C LYS A 258 3.47 -3.53 15.62
N THR A 259 4.25 -3.46 16.69
CA THR A 259 5.65 -3.05 16.67
C THR A 259 6.58 -4.21 17.00
N THR A 260 7.62 -4.38 16.20
CA THR A 260 8.76 -5.27 16.49
C THR A 260 10.03 -4.43 16.62
N VAL A 261 11.03 -4.96 17.33
CA VAL A 261 12.34 -4.33 17.47
C VAL A 261 13.39 -5.31 16.98
N ASN A 262 14.27 -4.83 16.11
CA ASN A 262 15.30 -5.66 15.49
C ASN A 262 16.58 -5.70 16.36
N SER A 263 17.58 -6.46 15.92
CA SER A 263 18.84 -6.65 16.66
C SER A 263 19.68 -5.38 16.82
N ARG A 264 19.43 -4.36 16.00
CA ARG A 264 20.08 -3.04 16.03
C ARG A 264 19.28 -2.00 16.83
N GLY A 265 18.17 -2.41 17.44
CA GLY A 265 17.31 -1.54 18.25
C GLY A 265 16.30 -0.72 17.45
N ALA A 266 16.26 -0.87 16.12
CA ALA A 266 15.31 -0.18 15.27
C ALA A 266 13.92 -0.82 15.35
N LYS A 267 12.88 0.02 15.34
CA LYS A 267 11.49 -0.40 15.44
C LYS A 267 10.86 -0.52 14.07
N THR A 268 10.13 -1.60 13.83
CA THR A 268 9.20 -1.69 12.70
C THR A 268 7.78 -1.67 13.24
N THR A 269 6.99 -0.63 12.92
CA THR A 269 5.58 -0.53 13.32
C THR A 269 4.68 -0.72 12.11
N THR A 270 3.86 -1.75 12.13
CA THR A 270 2.80 -1.99 11.13
C THR A 270 1.50 -1.34 11.59
N TYR A 271 0.88 -0.57 10.70
CA TYR A 271 -0.45 -0.01 10.83
C TYR A 271 -1.36 -0.64 9.76
N LEU A 272 -2.24 -1.55 10.17
CA LEU A 272 -3.25 -2.13 9.28
C LEU A 272 -4.51 -1.27 9.28
N VAL A 273 -4.70 -0.45 8.26
CA VAL A 273 -5.84 0.46 8.13
C VAL A 273 -7.09 -0.36 7.79
N PRO A 274 -8.13 -0.37 8.64
CA PRO A 274 -9.41 -0.99 8.31
C PRO A 274 -10.11 -0.24 7.18
N VAL A 275 -10.84 -0.97 6.34
CA VAL A 275 -11.72 -0.37 5.33
C VAL A 275 -13.14 -0.25 5.89
N ASN A 276 -13.93 0.72 5.43
CA ASN A 276 -15.31 0.86 5.91
C ASN A 276 -16.21 -0.30 5.49
N HIS A 277 -16.02 -0.82 4.28
CA HIS A 277 -16.78 -1.91 3.70
C HIS A 277 -15.88 -2.85 2.91
N LEU A 278 -16.38 -4.06 2.61
CA LEU A 278 -15.67 -4.99 1.74
C LEU A 278 -15.39 -4.34 0.37
N PRO A 279 -14.14 -4.33 -0.10
CA PRO A 279 -13.79 -3.76 -1.39
C PRO A 279 -14.58 -4.35 -2.56
N LEU A 280 -14.87 -5.65 -2.51
CA LEU A 280 -15.64 -6.37 -3.53
C LEU A 280 -17.07 -5.81 -3.73
N THR A 281 -17.72 -5.39 -2.64
CA THR A 281 -19.14 -5.01 -2.64
C THR A 281 -19.35 -3.51 -2.56
N LEU A 282 -18.34 -2.75 -2.12
CA LEU A 282 -18.37 -1.30 -2.00
C LEU A 282 -18.89 -0.61 -3.29
N PRO A 283 -18.51 -1.02 -4.51
CA PRO A 283 -19.08 -0.45 -5.74
C PRO A 283 -20.61 -0.50 -5.82
N LEU A 284 -21.27 -1.51 -5.23
CA LEU A 284 -22.73 -1.62 -5.25
C LEU A 284 -23.40 -0.44 -4.53
N ARG A 285 -22.81 0.05 -3.44
CA ARG A 285 -23.30 1.23 -2.70
C ARG A 285 -23.23 2.48 -3.57
N TYR A 286 -22.13 2.66 -4.30
CA TYR A 286 -22.01 3.75 -5.27
C TYR A 286 -23.00 3.63 -6.44
N LEU A 287 -23.35 2.40 -6.81
CA LEU A 287 -24.42 2.11 -7.77
C LEU A 287 -25.83 2.24 -7.17
N GLY A 288 -25.96 2.73 -5.94
CA GLY A 288 -27.24 3.07 -5.31
C GLY A 288 -27.98 1.89 -4.69
N TRP A 289 -27.33 0.74 -4.51
CA TRP A 289 -27.89 -0.34 -3.70
C TRP A 289 -27.98 0.11 -2.25
N SER A 290 -29.02 -0.32 -1.54
CA SER A 290 -29.21 0.07 -0.14
C SER A 290 -28.14 -0.51 0.78
N ASP A 291 -27.68 0.27 1.76
CA ASP A 291 -26.69 -0.20 2.74
C ASP A 291 -27.17 -1.46 3.46
N GLY A 292 -28.46 -1.56 3.77
CA GLY A 292 -29.03 -2.74 4.40
C GLY A 292 -28.85 -4.02 3.59
N LEU A 293 -29.04 -3.95 2.27
CA LEU A 293 -28.84 -5.10 1.38
C LEU A 293 -27.35 -5.43 1.24
N VAL A 294 -26.50 -4.43 0.98
CA VAL A 294 -25.07 -4.70 0.78
C VAL A 294 -24.40 -5.15 2.07
N ASN A 295 -24.84 -4.66 3.24
CA ASN A 295 -24.35 -5.14 4.55
C ASN A 295 -24.66 -6.64 4.78
N GLN A 296 -25.80 -7.15 4.29
CA GLN A 296 -26.09 -8.58 4.36
C GLN A 296 -25.16 -9.40 3.47
N ILE A 297 -24.85 -8.88 2.27
CA ILE A 297 -23.87 -9.49 1.37
C ILE A 297 -22.49 -9.48 2.03
N ASP A 298 -22.08 -8.37 2.64
CA ASP A 298 -20.81 -8.24 3.34
C ASP A 298 -20.68 -9.24 4.48
N ALA A 299 -21.72 -9.36 5.31
CA ALA A 299 -21.74 -10.32 6.42
C ALA A 299 -21.59 -11.78 5.94
N ALA A 300 -22.10 -12.10 4.75
CA ALA A 300 -21.96 -13.43 4.16
C ALA A 300 -20.58 -13.67 3.52
N LEU A 301 -20.01 -12.66 2.86
CA LEU A 301 -18.75 -12.78 2.10
C LEU A 301 -17.50 -12.57 2.97
N GLN A 302 -17.55 -11.67 3.96
CA GLN A 302 -16.37 -11.30 4.74
C GLN A 302 -15.69 -12.51 5.40
N PRO A 303 -16.39 -13.43 6.10
CA PRO A 303 -15.73 -14.59 6.70
C PRO A 303 -15.04 -15.50 5.66
N GLN A 304 -15.58 -15.59 4.45
CA GLN A 304 -15.02 -16.39 3.37
C GLN A 304 -13.76 -15.74 2.80
N ILE A 305 -13.75 -14.42 2.67
CA ILE A 305 -12.57 -13.65 2.25
C ILE A 305 -11.50 -13.67 3.35
N ASP A 306 -11.89 -13.45 4.60
CA ASP A 306 -11.00 -13.44 5.77
C ASP A 306 -10.29 -14.79 5.96
N ALA A 307 -10.92 -15.89 5.55
CA ALA A 307 -10.32 -17.21 5.57
C ALA A 307 -9.09 -17.35 4.65
N ALA A 308 -8.84 -16.40 3.74
CA ALA A 308 -7.64 -16.39 2.89
C ALA A 308 -6.43 -15.68 3.53
N TYR A 309 -6.58 -15.15 4.74
CA TYR A 309 -5.56 -14.42 5.46
C TYR A 309 -5.32 -15.06 6.83
N SER A 310 -4.17 -15.70 7.00
CA SER A 310 -3.78 -16.41 8.22
C SER A 310 -3.86 -15.57 9.49
N ARG A 311 -3.71 -14.24 9.39
CA ARG A 311 -3.93 -13.30 10.51
C ARG A 311 -5.28 -13.43 11.19
N ASN A 312 -6.28 -13.98 10.50
CA ASN A 312 -7.65 -14.14 10.98
C ASN A 312 -7.91 -15.47 11.70
N ASP A 313 -6.97 -16.42 11.64
CA ASP A 313 -7.15 -17.76 12.22
C ASP A 313 -7.28 -17.72 13.76
N ASN A 314 -6.54 -16.81 14.40
CA ASN A 314 -6.62 -16.61 15.84
C ASN A 314 -7.64 -15.52 16.18
N VAL A 315 -8.83 -15.93 16.63
CA VAL A 315 -9.94 -15.03 17.00
C VAL A 315 -9.61 -14.05 18.12
N PHE A 316 -8.61 -14.33 18.95
CA PHE A 316 -8.21 -13.46 20.07
C PHE A 316 -7.22 -12.37 19.64
N SER A 317 -6.54 -12.54 18.51
CA SER A 317 -5.51 -11.61 18.02
C SER A 317 -5.74 -11.10 16.60
N ARG A 318 -6.83 -11.53 15.95
CA ARG A 318 -7.16 -11.08 14.60
C ARG A 318 -7.40 -9.56 14.60
N PRO A 319 -6.87 -8.84 13.61
CA PRO A 319 -7.17 -7.42 13.47
C PRO A 319 -8.59 -7.20 12.98
N VAL A 320 -9.01 -5.94 12.98
CA VAL A 320 -10.26 -5.50 12.35
C VAL A 320 -9.93 -5.13 10.90
N SER A 321 -10.41 -5.90 9.93
CA SER A 321 -10.22 -5.59 8.50
C SER A 321 -11.31 -4.68 7.96
N VAL A 322 -12.56 -4.85 8.43
CA VAL A 322 -13.72 -4.03 8.05
C VAL A 322 -14.31 -3.39 9.29
N ASP A 323 -14.43 -2.06 9.30
CA ASP A 323 -15.10 -1.28 10.33
C ASP A 323 -16.06 -0.26 9.66
N PRO A 324 -17.37 -0.55 9.57
CA PRO A 324 -18.33 0.35 8.93
C PRO A 324 -18.47 1.74 9.54
N VAL A 325 -17.93 1.97 10.75
CA VAL A 325 -18.06 3.24 11.45
C VAL A 325 -16.78 4.05 11.35
N ASN A 326 -15.62 3.43 11.62
CA ASN A 326 -14.34 4.12 11.72
C ASN A 326 -13.35 3.73 10.61
N GLY A 327 -13.70 2.76 9.77
CA GLY A 327 -12.86 2.32 8.66
C GLY A 327 -12.71 3.39 7.61
N MET A 328 -11.61 3.32 6.86
CA MET A 328 -11.32 4.24 5.77
C MET A 328 -12.42 4.18 4.71
N ASP A 329 -13.04 5.33 4.43
CA ASP A 329 -13.87 5.53 3.24
C ASP A 329 -12.96 5.93 2.06
N PRO A 330 -12.74 5.02 1.08
CA PRO A 330 -11.80 5.26 -0.01
C PRO A 330 -12.21 6.40 -0.94
N VAL A 331 -13.49 6.80 -0.98
CA VAL A 331 -13.96 7.95 -1.78
C VAL A 331 -14.05 9.20 -0.93
N GLY A 332 -14.48 9.07 0.32
CA GLY A 332 -14.55 10.18 1.27
C GLY A 332 -13.21 10.87 1.52
N ILE A 333 -12.10 10.12 1.44
CA ILE A 333 -10.74 10.64 1.66
C ILE A 333 -10.10 11.31 0.43
N LEU A 334 -10.73 11.16 -0.75
CA LEU A 334 -10.27 11.80 -1.99
C LEU A 334 -10.54 13.31 -1.97
N GLY A 335 -9.77 14.04 -2.77
CA GLY A 335 -10.06 15.46 -3.00
C GLY A 335 -11.41 15.66 -3.71
N PRO A 336 -12.07 16.84 -3.56
CA PRO A 336 -13.42 17.08 -4.08
C PRO A 336 -13.58 16.72 -5.56
N ALA A 337 -12.65 17.13 -6.43
CA ALA A 337 -12.73 16.86 -7.86
C ALA A 337 -12.66 15.36 -8.21
N ALA A 338 -11.85 14.59 -7.49
CA ALA A 338 -11.74 13.15 -7.69
C ALA A 338 -13.00 12.43 -7.20
N ARG A 339 -13.54 12.86 -6.06
CA ARG A 339 -14.82 12.38 -5.53
C ARG A 339 -15.98 12.66 -6.49
N ASP A 340 -16.12 13.89 -6.98
CA ASP A 340 -17.16 14.28 -7.94
C ASP A 340 -17.09 13.44 -9.21
N SER A 341 -15.89 13.14 -9.71
CA SER A 341 -15.70 12.29 -10.89
C SER A 341 -16.23 10.88 -10.68
N VAL A 342 -15.95 10.27 -9.52
CA VAL A 342 -16.45 8.94 -9.15
C VAL A 342 -17.97 8.94 -9.00
N GLU A 343 -18.52 9.92 -8.28
CA GLU A 343 -19.97 10.03 -8.05
C GLU A 343 -20.75 10.27 -9.35
N ASN A 344 -20.24 11.12 -10.24
CA ASN A 344 -20.81 11.37 -11.56
C ASN A 344 -20.79 10.13 -12.45
N PHE A 345 -19.68 9.39 -12.47
CA PHE A 345 -19.61 8.13 -13.19
C PHE A 345 -20.63 7.12 -12.65
N ALA A 346 -20.71 6.97 -11.33
CA ALA A 346 -21.69 6.07 -10.71
C ALA A 346 -23.13 6.50 -11.02
N ALA A 347 -23.42 7.80 -11.10
CA ALA A 347 -24.73 8.32 -11.53
C ALA A 347 -25.07 7.92 -12.98
N GLN A 348 -24.10 8.00 -13.90
CA GLN A 348 -24.31 7.56 -15.29
C GLN A 348 -24.59 6.06 -15.39
N VAL A 349 -23.92 5.23 -14.59
CA VAL A 349 -24.19 3.78 -14.57
C VAL A 349 -25.59 3.51 -14.00
N ARG A 350 -25.97 4.17 -12.91
CA ARG A 350 -27.32 4.08 -12.31
C ARG A 350 -28.44 4.43 -13.28
N ALA A 351 -28.22 5.39 -14.18
CA ALA A 351 -29.19 5.76 -15.20
C ALA A 351 -29.45 4.65 -16.24
N ILE A 352 -28.50 3.73 -16.43
CA ILE A 352 -28.61 2.59 -17.36
C ILE A 352 -29.05 1.33 -16.62
N PHE A 353 -28.51 1.12 -15.42
CA PHE A 353 -28.77 -0.03 -14.56
C PHE A 353 -29.24 0.48 -13.19
N PRO A 354 -30.57 0.69 -13.02
CA PRO A 354 -31.09 1.16 -11.74
C PRO A 354 -30.84 0.10 -10.65
N PRO A 355 -30.57 0.53 -9.41
CA PRO A 355 -30.39 -0.40 -8.31
C PRO A 355 -31.69 -1.19 -8.04
N PRO A 356 -31.59 -2.40 -7.47
CA PRO A 356 -32.76 -3.11 -6.97
C PRO A 356 -33.44 -2.26 -5.88
N GLY A 357 -34.77 -2.20 -5.94
CA GLY A 357 -35.60 -1.43 -5.01
C GLY A 357 -35.71 -2.02 -3.62
#